data_AF-A0A1Y1Q284-F1
#
_entry.id   AF-A0A1Y1Q284-F1
#
_cell.length_a   1.000
_cell.length_b   1.000
_cell.length_c   1.000
_cell.angle_alpha   90.00
_cell.angle_beta   90.00
_cell.angle_gamma   90.00
#
_symmetry.space_group_name_H-M   'P 1'
#
loop_
_entity.id
_entity.type
_entity.pdbx_description
1 polymer ?
#
loop_
_entity_poly.entity_id
_entity_poly.type
_entity_poly.pdbx_seq_one_letter_code
_entity_poly.pdbx_strand_id
1 'polypeptide(L)' 'LNQRRGLSLGMALRLARLFGNTPEFWLNAQRAVDVWKARPKYHRQLEKIQPLG' A
#
# COMPACT_ATOMS: atom_id res chain seq x y z
N LEU A 1 1.91 -22.26 1.33
CA LEU A 1 2.73 -21.17 1.91
C LEU A 1 2.08 -19.81 1.60
N ASN A 2 1.13 -19.35 2.41
CA ASN A 2 0.46 -18.04 2.25
C ASN A 2 1.13 -16.99 3.15
N GLN A 3 2.45 -16.86 3.04
CA GLN A 3 3.23 -15.95 3.87
C GLN A 3 3.12 -14.52 3.28
N ARG A 4 2.37 -13.65 3.98
CA ARG A 4 2.60 -12.20 4.06
C ARG A 4 2.70 -11.41 2.74
N ARG A 5 1.82 -11.67 1.78
CA ARG A 5 1.57 -10.69 0.70
C ARG A 5 0.50 -9.73 1.17
N GLY A 6 0.69 -8.44 0.93
CA GLY A 6 -0.29 -7.40 1.26
C GLY A 6 -1.71 -7.77 0.79
N LEU A 7 -2.69 -7.03 1.30
CA LEU A 7 -4.11 -7.23 1.00
C LEU A 7 -4.34 -7.48 -0.50
N SER A 8 -4.81 -8.69 -0.85
CA SER A 8 -5.03 -9.08 -2.25
C SER A 8 -6.28 -8.41 -2.83
N LEU A 9 -6.37 -8.29 -4.15
CA LEU A 9 -7.54 -7.74 -4.84
C LEU A 9 -8.85 -8.46 -4.44
N GLY A 10 -8.82 -9.79 -4.33
CA GLY A 10 -9.98 -10.57 -3.88
C GLY A 10 -10.38 -10.28 -2.44
N MET A 11 -9.42 -9.97 -1.56
CA MET A 11 -9.72 -9.57 -0.17
C MET A 11 -10.31 -8.15 -0.12
N ALA A 12 -9.81 -7.23 -0.95
CA ALA A 12 -10.37 -5.88 -1.07
C ALA A 12 -11.84 -5.91 -1.47
N LEU A 13 -12.22 -6.73 -2.45
CA LEU A 13 -13.61 -6.92 -2.86
C LEU A 13 -14.49 -7.47 -1.73
N ARG A 14 -13.99 -8.46 -0.97
CA ARG A 14 -14.71 -9.06 0.16
C ARG A 14 -14.95 -8.04 1.29
N LEU A 15 -13.93 -7.28 1.64
CA LEU A 15 -14.01 -6.25 2.69
C LEU A 15 -14.91 -5.09 2.26
N ALA A 16 -14.83 -4.66 1.00
CA ALA A 16 -15.71 -3.67 0.42
C ALA A 16 -17.18 -4.07 0.56
N ARG A 17 -17.51 -5.31 0.19
CA ARG A 17 -18.87 -5.86 0.33
C ARG A 17 -19.31 -5.95 1.80
N LEU A 18 -18.40 -6.35 2.69
CA LEU A 18 -18.70 -6.53 4.11
C LEU A 18 -18.95 -5.21 4.83
N PHE A 19 -18.17 -4.17 4.53
CA PHE A 19 -18.20 -2.89 5.26
C PHE A 19 -18.92 -1.76 4.50
N GLY A 20 -19.45 -2.03 3.30
CA GLY A 20 -20.22 -1.04 2.55
C GLY A 20 -19.38 0.12 2.01
N ASN A 21 -18.13 -0.14 1.63
CA ASN A 21 -17.22 0.83 1.01
C ASN A 21 -16.63 0.29 -0.29
N THR A 22 -15.64 0.97 -0.86
CA THR A 22 -15.04 0.57 -2.13
C THR A 22 -13.77 -0.28 -1.94
N PRO A 23 -13.45 -1.21 -2.87
CA PRO A 23 -12.21 -1.99 -2.80
C PRO A 23 -10.95 -1.10 -2.77
N GLU A 24 -10.98 0.06 -3.43
CA GLU A 24 -9.88 1.03 -3.49
C GLU A 24 -9.51 1.55 -2.11
N PHE A 25 -10.48 1.69 -1.19
CA PHE A 25 -10.20 2.05 0.21
C PHE A 25 -9.17 1.11 0.83
N TRP A 26 -9.39 -0.20 0.69
CA TRP A 26 -8.52 -1.22 1.28
C TRP A 26 -7.18 -1.34 0.56
N LEU A 27 -7.18 -1.20 -0.77
CA LEU A 27 -5.94 -1.20 -1.55
C LEU A 27 -5.07 0.02 -1.24
N ASN A 28 -5.68 1.19 -1.06
CA ASN A 28 -4.97 2.42 -0.69
C ASN A 28 -4.41 2.32 0.74
N ALA A 29 -5.15 1.72 1.67
CA ALA A 29 -4.65 1.46 3.03
C ALA A 29 -3.41 0.54 2.99
N GLN A 30 -3.44 -0.54 2.20
CA GLN A 30 -2.29 -1.41 2.01
C GLN A 30 -1.09 -0.65 1.41
N ARG A 31 -1.34 0.15 0.37
CA ARG A 31 -0.30 0.95 -0.30
C ARG A 31 0.36 1.95 0.66
N ALA A 32 -0.43 2.60 1.52
CA ALA A 32 0.09 3.54 2.53
C ALA A 32 1.03 2.84 3.52
N VAL A 33 0.65 1.64 3.99
CA VAL A 33 1.50 0.81 4.87
C VAL A 33 2.80 0.41 4.16
N ASP A 34 2.73 0.02 2.88
CA ASP A 34 3.89 -0.39 2.11
C ASP A 34 4.86 0.77 1.88
N VAL A 35 4.35 1.97 1.58
CA VAL A 35 5.15 3.19 1.48
C VAL A 35 5.83 3.50 2.81
N TRP A 36 5.08 3.47 3.92
CA TRP A 36 5.64 3.72 5.25
C TRP A 36 6.77 2.74 5.59
N LYS A 37 6.60 1.44 5.31
CA LYS A 37 7.64 0.42 5.49
C LYS A 37 8.86 0.60 4.59
N ALA A 38 8.65 1.05 3.35
CA ALA A 38 9.72 1.25 2.38
C ALA A 38 10.52 2.55 2.66
N ARG A 39 9.88 3.58 3.24
CA ARG A 39 10.47 4.92 3.39
C ARG A 39 11.84 4.92 4.10
N PRO A 40 12.08 4.22 5.22
CA PRO A 40 13.39 4.17 5.85
C PRO A 40 14.47 3.53 4.97
N LYS A 41 14.10 2.49 4.22
CA LYS A 41 15.03 1.76 3.34
C LYS A 41 15.56 2.64 2.20
N TYR A 42 14.72 3.52 1.68
CA TYR A 42 15.05 4.35 0.52
C TYR A 42 15.43 5.79 0.88
N HIS A 43 15.41 6.18 2.16
CA HIS A 43 15.62 7.55 2.61
C HIS A 43 16.82 8.26 1.95
N ARG A 44 18.02 7.67 2.06
CA ARG A 44 19.26 8.26 1.51
C ARG A 44 19.28 8.35 -0.02
N GLN A 45 18.52 7.50 -0.71
CA GLN A 45 18.42 7.54 -2.16
C GLN A 45 17.46 8.66 -2.57
N LEU A 46 16.33 8.77 -1.87
CA LEU A 46 15.34 9.82 -2.10
C LEU A 46 15.92 11.23 -1.88
N GLU A 47 16.77 11.44 -0.86
CA GLU A 47 17.43 12.74 -0.60
C GLU A 47 18.32 13.24 -1.75
N LYS A 48 18.81 12.34 -2.61
CA LYS A 48 19.69 12.69 -3.73
C LYS A 48 18.92 13.02 -5.01
N ILE A 49 17.61 12.78 -5.04
CA ILE A 49 16.77 13.03 -6.21
C ILE A 49 16.37 14.50 -6.19
N GLN A 50 16.78 15.25 -7.20
CA GLN A 50 16.32 16.63 -7.42
C GLN A 50 14.96 16.61 -8.13
N PRO A 51 13.90 17.22 -7.55
CA PRO A 51 12.63 17.38 -8.24
C PRO A 51 12.81 18.23 -9.49
N LEU A 52 12.14 17.85 -10.57
CA LEU A 52 12.03 18.69 -11.76
C LEU A 52 10.98 19.76 -11.44
N GLY A 53 11.45 20.98 -11.18
CA GLY A 53 10.63 22.19 -11.17
C GLY A 53 10.50 22.77 -12.58
#